data_AF-A0A8X6W4H7-F1
#
_entry.id   AF-A0A8X6W4H7-F1
#
_cell.length_a   1.000
_cell.length_b   1.000
_cell.length_c   1.000
_cell.angle_alpha   90.00
_cell.angle_beta   90.00
_cell.angle_gamma   90.00
#
_symmetry.space_group_name_H-M   'P 1'
#
loop_
_entity.id
_entity.type
_entity.pdbx_description
1 polymer ?
#
loop_
_entity_poly.entity_id
_entity_poly.type
_entity_poly.pdbx_seq_one_letter_code
_entity_poly.pdbx_strand_id
1 'polypeptide(L)'
;MCGPRDYNVFSKWPARSFRLDTPGLNDFGKEVKKKNGRYEILLQWKTKGIKENLGNNFNVAEKRFISLEKRFNQDELLFEGYNSVMKEQLNQGIIQKCSENHFTGYCMPHREVFRENSPNKSTTVVYDASSKQGNHLSLNECLISGENLNPILIDVILKFRKYKIGFCGNIARAFLQIQVSEIDRNYLSFLYYDNCDRTKSVTMYHLIRHSFVVTCSPFVFAATTKTHNNDYKFKYPEAYEMLNESLYVGDLFFGSSTVKEAFKLSSRAVLILKKAVINMRKFDTNSEVKKFVEKF
;
A
#
# COMPACT_ATOMS: atom_id res chain seq x y z
N MET A 1 16.84 42.27 42.61
CA MET A 1 17.10 40.86 42.92
C MET A 1 15.93 40.04 42.39
N CYS A 2 16.11 39.40 41.24
CA CYS A 2 15.14 38.48 40.66
C CYS A 2 15.86 37.14 40.46
N GLY A 3 15.35 36.10 41.09
CA GLY A 3 15.96 34.76 41.10
C GLY A 3 15.99 34.08 39.73
N PRO A 4 16.74 32.97 39.60
CA PRO A 4 16.92 32.26 38.34
C PRO A 4 15.59 31.66 37.87
N ARG A 5 15.23 31.91 36.60
CA ARG A 5 14.11 31.23 35.94
C ARG A 5 14.60 29.86 35.46
N ASP A 6 14.03 28.81 36.03
CA ASP A 6 14.22 27.43 35.58
C ASP A 6 13.77 27.25 34.13
N TYR A 7 14.72 27.01 33.22
CA TYR A 7 14.46 26.55 31.87
C TYR A 7 14.26 25.03 31.87
N ASN A 8 13.10 24.59 32.34
CA ASN A 8 12.75 23.16 32.34
C ASN A 8 11.35 22.93 31.76
N VAL A 9 11.11 23.46 30.55
CA VAL A 9 9.82 23.35 29.83
C VAL A 9 9.81 22.22 28.78
N PHE A 10 10.90 21.45 28.64
CA PHE A 10 10.99 20.34 27.67
C PHE A 10 10.71 18.94 28.26
N SER A 11 10.31 18.83 29.54
CA SER A 11 10.17 17.53 30.23
C SER A 11 8.73 16.99 30.34
N LYS A 12 7.74 17.60 29.67
CA LYS A 12 6.35 17.12 29.70
C LYS A 12 5.65 17.21 28.35
N TRP A 13 6.16 16.49 27.35
CA TRP A 13 5.28 15.96 26.31
C TRP A 13 5.09 14.48 26.62
N PRO A 14 3.86 14.00 26.87
CA PRO A 14 3.66 12.58 27.02
C PRO A 14 4.11 11.93 25.71
N ALA A 15 5.14 11.07 25.80
CA ALA A 15 5.34 10.03 24.81
C ALA A 15 3.96 9.42 24.57
N ARG A 16 3.41 9.58 23.35
CA ARG A 16 2.20 8.84 22.97
C ARG A 16 2.62 7.38 22.98
N SER A 17 2.51 6.75 24.14
CA SER A 17 2.43 5.31 24.23
C SER A 17 1.36 4.90 23.22
N PHE A 18 1.72 3.98 22.35
CA PHE A 18 0.76 3.27 21.51
C PHE A 18 -0.32 2.74 22.46
N ARG A 19 -1.46 3.44 22.54
CA ARG A 19 -2.64 2.85 23.17
C ARG A 19 -3.20 1.91 22.13
N LEU A 20 -3.18 0.62 22.48
CA LEU A 20 -3.83 -0.43 21.70
C LEU A 20 -5.36 -0.33 21.75
N ASP A 21 -5.91 0.67 22.44
CA ASP A 21 -7.33 0.77 22.79
C ASP A 21 -8.21 1.47 21.75
N THR A 22 -7.74 1.70 20.51
CA THR A 22 -8.61 2.17 19.42
C THR A 22 -9.42 1.00 18.85
N PRO A 23 -10.75 1.13 18.66
CA PRO A 23 -11.55 0.10 17.98
C PRO A 23 -10.96 -0.18 16.58
N GLY A 24 -10.39 -1.38 16.38
CA GLY A 24 -9.69 -1.79 15.14
C GLY A 24 -8.22 -2.16 15.32
N LEU A 25 -7.51 -1.67 16.35
CA LEU A 25 -6.11 -2.03 16.60
C LEU A 25 -5.93 -3.31 17.41
N ASN A 26 -6.87 -3.61 18.32
CA ASN A 26 -6.80 -4.77 19.21
C ASN A 26 -6.88 -6.14 18.50
N ASP A 27 -7.36 -6.19 17.25
CA ASP A 27 -7.44 -7.43 16.46
C ASP A 27 -6.45 -7.48 15.29
N PHE A 28 -5.92 -6.33 14.82
CA PHE A 28 -4.91 -6.31 13.74
C PHE A 28 -3.71 -7.20 14.06
N GLY A 29 -3.18 -7.12 15.29
CA GLY A 29 -2.02 -7.92 15.72
C GLY A 29 -2.26 -9.43 15.76
N LYS A 30 -3.50 -9.90 15.90
CA LYS A 30 -3.85 -11.33 15.95
C LYS A 30 -3.96 -11.96 14.55
N GLU A 31 -4.05 -11.13 13.52
CA GLU A 31 -4.37 -11.55 12.15
C GLU A 31 -3.20 -11.42 11.16
N VAL A 32 -2.03 -10.94 11.64
CA VAL A 32 -0.84 -10.76 10.81
C VAL A 32 -0.08 -12.07 10.69
N LYS A 33 -0.05 -12.64 9.48
CA LYS A 33 0.81 -13.79 9.15
C LYS A 33 2.01 -13.31 8.34
N LYS A 34 3.16 -13.96 8.50
CA LYS A 34 4.34 -13.71 7.68
C LYS A 34 4.75 -15.00 6.96
N LYS A 35 4.58 -15.03 5.64
CA LYS A 35 4.91 -16.18 4.79
C LYS A 35 6.00 -15.75 3.80
N ASN A 36 7.10 -16.51 3.73
CA ASN A 36 8.23 -16.23 2.84
C ASN A 36 8.76 -14.78 2.95
N GLY A 37 8.83 -14.26 4.19
CA GLY A 37 9.32 -12.90 4.46
C GLY A 37 8.30 -11.79 4.23
N ARG A 38 7.14 -12.07 3.64
CA ARG A 38 6.11 -11.07 3.35
C ARG A 38 4.91 -11.20 4.28
N TYR A 39 4.33 -10.07 4.63
CA TYR A 39 3.12 -10.02 5.45
C TYR A 39 1.87 -10.34 4.64
N GLU A 40 1.01 -11.17 5.22
CA GLU A 40 -0.31 -11.55 4.74
C GLU A 40 -1.34 -11.12 5.80
N ILE A 41 -2.31 -10.31 5.37
CA ILE A 41 -3.25 -9.64 6.26
C ILE A 41 -4.65 -9.68 5.65
N LEU A 42 -5.64 -9.91 6.51
CA LEU A 42 -7.05 -9.90 6.16
C LEU A 42 -7.54 -8.52 5.70
N LEU A 43 -8.62 -8.52 4.91
CA LEU A 43 -9.38 -7.30 4.70
C LEU A 43 -10.03 -6.90 6.03
N GLN A 44 -10.07 -5.60 6.30
CA GLN A 44 -10.55 -5.08 7.57
C GLN A 44 -12.08 -4.88 7.50
N TRP A 45 -12.84 -5.93 7.81
CA TRP A 45 -14.31 -5.92 7.75
C TRP A 45 -14.94 -5.15 8.92
N LYS A 46 -16.00 -4.38 8.67
CA LYS A 46 -16.67 -3.53 9.70
C LYS A 46 -17.30 -4.31 10.84
N THR A 47 -18.04 -5.37 10.51
CA THR A 47 -18.76 -6.17 11.50
C THR A 47 -18.76 -7.64 11.09
N LYS A 48 -18.92 -8.53 12.07
CA LYS A 48 -19.17 -9.95 11.80
C LYS A 48 -20.48 -10.08 11.01
N GLY A 49 -20.45 -10.81 9.89
CA GLY A 49 -21.61 -10.99 9.00
C GLY A 49 -21.77 -9.91 7.92
N ILE A 50 -21.01 -8.81 7.92
CA ILE A 50 -21.13 -7.76 6.87
C ILE A 50 -20.89 -8.30 5.45
N LYS A 51 -20.13 -9.40 5.34
CA LYS A 51 -19.87 -10.12 4.08
C LYS A 51 -21.16 -10.58 3.39
N GLU A 52 -22.21 -10.89 4.15
CA GLU A 52 -23.51 -11.33 3.63
C GLU A 52 -24.30 -10.17 2.99
N ASN A 53 -23.98 -8.93 3.37
CA ASN A 53 -24.59 -7.72 2.83
C ASN A 53 -23.88 -7.19 1.58
N LEU A 54 -22.73 -7.78 1.23
CA LEU A 54 -22.02 -7.47 0.00
C LEU A 54 -22.83 -8.02 -1.17
N GLY A 55 -23.38 -7.12 -1.99
CA GLY A 55 -24.25 -7.53 -3.09
C GLY A 55 -23.48 -8.24 -4.20
N ASN A 56 -24.15 -9.20 -4.85
CA ASN A 56 -23.66 -9.72 -6.11
C ASN A 56 -23.76 -8.62 -7.17
N ASN A 57 -22.60 -8.18 -7.69
CA ASN A 57 -22.50 -7.16 -8.73
C ASN A 57 -21.88 -7.71 -10.03
N PHE A 58 -21.87 -9.03 -10.23
CA PHE A 58 -21.26 -9.67 -11.39
C PHE A 58 -21.77 -9.09 -12.71
N ASN A 59 -23.08 -8.92 -12.85
CA ASN A 59 -23.70 -8.35 -14.04
C ASN A 59 -23.23 -6.92 -14.34
N VAL A 60 -22.89 -6.14 -13.30
CA VAL A 60 -22.34 -4.78 -13.46
C VAL A 60 -20.91 -4.85 -13.98
N ALA A 61 -20.08 -5.75 -13.41
CA ALA A 61 -18.70 -5.96 -13.85
C ALA A 61 -18.63 -6.49 -15.29
N GLU A 62 -19.46 -7.47 -15.62
CA GLU A 62 -19.55 -8.06 -16.96
C GLU A 62 -19.95 -7.02 -18.00
N LYS A 63 -21.03 -6.25 -17.78
CA LYS A 63 -21.43 -5.17 -18.71
C LYS A 63 -20.33 -4.13 -18.93
N ARG A 64 -19.60 -3.77 -17.87
CA ARG A 64 -18.47 -2.84 -17.97
C ARG A 64 -17.29 -3.46 -18.73
N PHE A 65 -17.03 -4.76 -18.53
CA PHE A 65 -16.01 -5.47 -19.29
C PHE A 65 -16.37 -5.56 -20.77
N ILE A 66 -17.60 -5.93 -21.15
CA ILE A 66 -18.06 -5.95 -22.55
C ILE A 66 -17.89 -4.57 -23.21
N SER A 67 -18.17 -3.49 -22.49
CA SER A 67 -17.92 -2.13 -22.98
C SER A 67 -16.42 -1.85 -23.20
N LEU A 68 -15.57 -2.31 -22.29
CA LEU A 68 -14.12 -2.23 -22.41
C LEU A 68 -13.60 -3.07 -23.60
N GLU A 69 -14.13 -4.26 -23.83
CA GLU A 69 -13.79 -5.11 -24.98
C GLU A 69 -14.12 -4.42 -26.31
N LYS A 70 -15.30 -3.78 -26.41
CA LYS A 70 -15.66 -2.99 -27.60
C LYS A 70 -14.62 -1.90 -27.90
N ARG A 71 -14.06 -1.27 -26.85
CA ARG A 71 -13.02 -0.25 -26.99
C ARG A 71 -11.67 -0.85 -27.34
N PHE A 72 -11.30 -2.00 -26.77
CA PHE A 72 -10.12 -2.75 -27.19
C PHE A 72 -10.17 -3.14 -28.67
N ASN A 73 -11.36 -3.46 -29.19
CA ASN A 73 -11.55 -3.75 -30.62
C ASN A 73 -11.41 -2.52 -31.52
N GLN A 74 -11.58 -1.31 -30.97
CA GLN A 74 -11.51 -0.04 -31.71
C GLN A 74 -10.14 0.65 -31.60
N ASP A 75 -9.41 0.40 -30.52
CA ASP A 75 -8.12 1.02 -30.20
C ASP A 75 -7.13 -0.06 -29.75
N GLU A 76 -6.31 -0.53 -30.70
CA GLU A 76 -5.32 -1.57 -30.45
C GLU A 76 -4.19 -1.10 -29.53
N LEU A 77 -3.83 0.20 -29.58
CA LEU A 77 -2.81 0.77 -28.68
C LEU A 77 -3.30 0.78 -27.23
N LEU A 78 -4.58 1.08 -27.00
CA LEU A 78 -5.21 0.90 -25.70
C LEU A 78 -5.12 -0.56 -25.24
N PHE A 79 -5.50 -1.50 -26.10
CA PHE A 79 -5.45 -2.93 -25.74
C PHE A 79 -4.02 -3.38 -25.40
N GLU A 80 -3.03 -3.05 -26.22
CA GLU A 80 -1.61 -3.40 -25.99
C GLU A 80 -1.11 -2.85 -24.64
N GLY A 81 -1.36 -1.56 -24.38
CA GLY A 81 -0.98 -0.93 -23.12
C GLY A 81 -1.68 -1.57 -21.92
N TYR A 82 -2.97 -1.88 -22.04
CA TYR A 82 -3.74 -2.56 -21.00
C TYR A 82 -3.23 -3.96 -20.72
N ASN A 83 -3.03 -4.74 -21.80
CA ASN A 83 -2.62 -6.13 -21.73
C ASN A 83 -1.20 -6.27 -21.19
N SER A 84 -0.31 -5.31 -21.50
CA SER A 84 1.02 -5.21 -20.90
C SER A 84 0.93 -5.08 -19.38
N VAL A 85 0.04 -4.24 -18.84
CA VAL A 85 -0.16 -4.09 -17.39
C VAL A 85 -0.68 -5.38 -16.77
N MET A 86 -1.63 -6.06 -17.42
CA MET A 86 -2.21 -7.30 -16.93
C MET A 86 -1.18 -8.44 -16.89
N LYS A 87 -0.36 -8.58 -17.94
CA LYS A 87 0.76 -9.52 -17.99
C LYS A 87 1.80 -9.22 -16.91
N GLU A 88 2.14 -7.95 -16.71
CA GLU A 88 3.07 -7.54 -15.65
C GLU A 88 2.54 -7.92 -14.26
N GLN A 89 1.27 -7.64 -13.98
CA GLN A 89 0.65 -7.98 -12.70
C GLN A 89 0.58 -9.50 -12.49
N LEU A 90 0.29 -10.28 -13.53
CA LEU A 90 0.28 -11.74 -13.45
C LEU A 90 1.69 -12.28 -13.15
N ASN A 91 2.70 -11.82 -13.89
CA ASN A 91 4.09 -12.24 -13.72
C ASN A 91 4.67 -11.86 -12.35
N GLN A 92 4.26 -10.72 -11.78
CA GLN A 92 4.67 -10.28 -10.45
C GLN A 92 3.90 -10.96 -9.30
N GLY A 93 2.93 -11.83 -9.61
CA GLY A 93 2.06 -12.43 -8.60
C GLY A 93 1.26 -11.38 -7.82
N ILE A 94 0.79 -10.35 -8.53
CA ILE A 94 -0.15 -9.35 -8.02
C ILE A 94 -1.57 -9.83 -8.25
N ILE A 95 -1.83 -10.44 -9.41
CA ILE A 95 -3.10 -11.09 -9.74
C ILE A 95 -2.88 -12.58 -9.93
N GLN A 96 -3.94 -13.36 -9.71
CA GLN A 96 -3.96 -14.81 -9.94
C GLN A 96 -5.33 -15.21 -10.44
N LYS A 97 -5.38 -16.22 -11.32
CA LYS A 97 -6.63 -16.79 -11.83
C LYS A 97 -7.39 -17.44 -10.66
N CYS A 98 -8.68 -17.14 -10.54
CA CYS A 98 -9.55 -17.73 -9.53
C CYS A 98 -9.71 -19.24 -9.79
N SER A 99 -9.78 -20.03 -8.72
CA SER A 99 -10.24 -21.42 -8.84
C SER A 99 -11.76 -21.44 -9.02
N GLU A 100 -12.25 -22.39 -9.82
CA GLU A 100 -13.67 -22.45 -10.25
C GLU A 100 -14.67 -22.57 -9.09
N ASN A 101 -14.22 -22.97 -7.89
CA ASN A 101 -15.09 -23.35 -6.76
C ASN A 101 -15.38 -22.24 -5.72
N HIS A 102 -14.94 -20.98 -5.92
CA HIS A 102 -14.98 -19.99 -4.83
C HIS A 102 -15.46 -18.58 -5.20
N PHE A 103 -16.32 -18.44 -6.20
CA PHE A 103 -16.91 -17.13 -6.52
C PHE A 103 -17.92 -16.70 -5.43
N THR A 104 -17.70 -15.52 -4.85
CA THR A 104 -18.52 -14.98 -3.75
C THR A 104 -19.70 -14.11 -4.22
N GLY A 105 -19.89 -13.93 -5.53
CA GLY A 105 -20.88 -13.01 -6.09
C GLY A 105 -20.34 -11.60 -6.37
N TYR A 106 -19.25 -11.18 -5.73
CA TYR A 106 -18.68 -9.84 -5.93
C TYR A 106 -17.52 -9.85 -6.94
N CYS A 107 -17.57 -8.94 -7.91
CA CYS A 107 -16.59 -8.78 -8.97
C CYS A 107 -16.34 -7.29 -9.21
N MET A 108 -15.10 -6.84 -9.08
CA MET A 108 -14.70 -5.46 -9.32
C MET A 108 -14.65 -5.19 -10.83
N PRO A 109 -15.42 -4.22 -11.34
CA PRO A 109 -15.14 -3.66 -12.65
C PRO A 109 -13.77 -3.00 -12.66
N HIS A 110 -13.17 -2.86 -13.83
CA HIS A 110 -11.89 -2.18 -13.98
C HIS A 110 -11.87 -1.37 -15.27
N ARG A 111 -11.01 -0.35 -15.30
CA ARG A 111 -10.85 0.57 -16.42
C ARG A 111 -9.42 1.07 -16.51
N GLU A 112 -9.06 1.55 -17.68
CA GLU A 112 -7.82 2.28 -17.86
C GLU A 112 -7.94 3.70 -17.29
N VAL A 113 -6.81 4.22 -16.85
CA VAL A 113 -6.58 5.65 -16.60
C VAL A 113 -5.28 6.01 -17.29
N PHE A 114 -5.34 7.03 -18.13
CA PHE A 114 -4.17 7.56 -18.82
C PHE A 114 -3.49 8.63 -17.97
N ARG A 115 -2.16 8.58 -17.90
CA ARG A 115 -1.38 9.71 -17.39
C ARG A 115 -1.05 10.65 -18.53
N GLU A 116 -1.75 11.78 -18.58
CA GLU A 116 -1.61 12.83 -19.61
C GLU A 116 -0.15 13.33 -19.74
N ASN A 117 0.63 13.33 -18.67
CA ASN A 117 2.01 13.85 -18.64
C ASN A 117 3.11 12.78 -18.73
N SER A 118 2.81 11.58 -19.24
CA SER A 118 3.84 10.56 -19.46
C SER A 118 4.25 10.50 -20.94
N PRO A 119 5.56 10.47 -21.25
CA PRO A 119 6.04 10.42 -22.64
C PRO A 119 5.44 9.28 -23.47
N ASN A 120 5.00 8.19 -22.79
CA ASN A 120 4.53 6.96 -23.42
C ASN A 120 3.04 6.65 -23.15
N LYS A 121 2.20 7.64 -22.77
CA LYS A 121 0.78 7.40 -22.38
C LYS A 121 0.62 6.16 -21.47
N SER A 122 1.33 6.14 -20.35
CA SER A 122 1.32 5.05 -19.38
C SER A 122 -0.11 4.70 -18.97
N THR A 123 -0.63 3.61 -19.52
CA THR A 123 -1.90 3.01 -19.14
C THR A 123 -1.79 2.47 -17.72
N THR A 124 -2.68 2.89 -16.82
CA THR A 124 -2.83 2.28 -15.49
C THR A 124 -4.17 1.59 -15.41
N VAL A 125 -4.20 0.36 -14.92
CA VAL A 125 -5.45 -0.35 -14.65
C VAL A 125 -5.94 0.00 -13.25
N VAL A 126 -7.18 0.47 -13.16
CA VAL A 126 -7.86 0.83 -11.91
C VAL A 126 -9.04 -0.10 -11.71
N TYR A 127 -9.08 -0.77 -10.57
CA TYR A 127 -10.20 -1.60 -10.12
C TYR A 127 -11.19 -0.78 -9.30
N ASP A 128 -12.49 -1.05 -9.42
CA ASP A 128 -13.55 -0.30 -8.76
C ASP A 128 -14.17 -1.13 -7.63
N ALA A 129 -13.56 -1.07 -6.44
CA ALA A 129 -14.07 -1.67 -5.20
C ALA A 129 -15.26 -0.90 -4.59
N SER A 130 -15.66 0.22 -5.19
CA SER A 130 -16.86 0.98 -4.82
C SER A 130 -18.07 0.62 -5.69
N SER A 131 -17.87 -0.26 -6.68
CA SER A 131 -18.98 -0.79 -7.49
C SER A 131 -19.95 -1.59 -6.64
N LYS A 132 -21.24 -1.41 -6.90
CA LYS A 132 -22.36 -2.10 -6.28
C LYS A 132 -23.54 -2.19 -7.23
N GLN A 133 -24.45 -3.13 -6.95
CA GLN A 133 -25.68 -3.32 -7.72
C GLN A 133 -26.88 -2.90 -6.86
N GLY A 134 -27.72 -2.01 -7.39
CA GLY A 134 -28.91 -1.51 -6.67
C GLY A 134 -28.56 -0.91 -5.30
N ASN A 135 -29.31 -1.32 -4.28
CA ASN A 135 -29.15 -0.85 -2.90
C ASN A 135 -28.21 -1.70 -2.04
N HIS A 136 -27.50 -2.67 -2.63
CA HIS A 136 -26.49 -3.44 -1.91
C HIS A 136 -25.27 -2.59 -1.56
N LEU A 137 -24.50 -3.04 -0.57
CA LEU A 137 -23.23 -2.41 -0.23
C LEU A 137 -22.14 -2.77 -1.25
N SER A 138 -21.22 -1.83 -1.48
CA SER A 138 -19.93 -2.07 -2.15
C SER A 138 -18.90 -2.67 -1.19
N LEU A 139 -17.80 -3.19 -1.73
CA LEU A 139 -16.70 -3.70 -0.90
C LEU A 139 -16.15 -2.62 0.03
N ASN A 140 -15.91 -1.42 -0.49
CA ASN A 140 -15.42 -0.30 0.33
C ASN A 140 -16.40 0.13 1.43
N GLU A 141 -17.71 -0.02 1.24
CA GLU A 141 -18.71 0.24 2.29
C GLU A 141 -18.70 -0.84 3.38
N CYS A 142 -18.28 -2.07 3.07
CA CYS A 142 -18.17 -3.17 4.03
C CYS A 142 -16.86 -3.18 4.84
N LEU A 143 -15.85 -2.42 4.42
CA LEU A 143 -14.52 -2.37 5.03
C LEU A 143 -14.32 -1.11 5.89
N ILE A 144 -13.60 -1.23 7.00
CA ILE A 144 -13.13 -0.07 7.76
C ILE A 144 -11.96 0.58 7.03
N SER A 145 -11.96 1.91 6.91
CA SER A 145 -10.79 2.63 6.41
C SER A 145 -9.60 2.55 7.38
N GLY A 146 -9.88 2.33 8.67
CA GLY A 146 -8.90 2.32 9.75
C GLY A 146 -8.44 3.72 10.14
N GLU A 147 -7.67 3.80 11.22
CA GLU A 147 -7.08 5.06 11.70
C GLU A 147 -5.96 5.52 10.75
N ASN A 148 -5.80 6.83 10.59
CA ASN A 148 -4.65 7.34 9.86
C ASN A 148 -3.38 7.23 10.73
N LEU A 149 -2.60 6.17 10.50
CA LEU A 149 -1.34 5.92 11.20
C LEU A 149 -0.13 6.60 10.56
N ASN A 150 -0.32 7.39 9.50
CA ASN A 150 0.78 8.16 8.93
C ASN A 150 1.18 9.28 9.89
N PRO A 151 2.48 9.64 9.94
CA PRO A 151 2.91 10.82 10.67
C PRO A 151 2.24 12.08 10.11
N ILE A 152 2.11 13.10 10.97
CA ILE A 152 1.61 14.42 10.56
C ILE A 152 2.56 14.98 9.51
N LEU A 153 2.04 15.36 8.34
CA LEU A 153 2.86 15.76 7.20
C LEU A 153 3.77 16.96 7.52
N ILE A 154 3.27 17.93 8.30
CA ILE A 154 4.05 19.08 8.74
C ILE A 154 5.26 18.63 9.59
N ASP A 155 5.07 17.67 10.50
CA ASP A 155 6.17 17.15 11.32
C ASP A 155 7.23 16.46 10.47
N VAL A 156 6.82 15.69 9.45
CA VAL A 156 7.74 15.07 8.49
C VAL A 156 8.58 16.13 7.78
N ILE A 157 7.93 17.19 7.26
CA ILE A 157 8.61 18.28 6.57
C ILE A 157 9.58 19.02 7.51
N LEU A 158 9.15 19.33 8.74
CA LEU A 158 10.00 20.00 9.72
C LEU A 158 11.22 19.15 10.10
N LYS A 159 11.03 17.83 10.30
CA LYS A 159 12.13 16.90 10.57
C LYS A 159 13.10 16.78 9.40
N PHE A 160 12.58 16.76 8.16
CA PHE A 160 13.41 16.79 6.96
C PHE A 160 14.24 18.06 6.87
N ARG A 161 13.67 19.23 7.19
CA ARG A 161 14.35 20.53 7.14
C ARG A 161 15.25 20.83 8.35
N LYS A 162 15.12 20.08 9.45
CA LYS A 162 15.90 20.25 10.68
C LYS A 162 17.40 20.09 10.45
N TYR A 163 17.79 19.25 9.50
CA TYR A 163 19.16 18.79 9.35
C TYR A 163 19.85 19.36 8.10
N LYS A 164 21.19 19.47 8.16
CA LYS A 164 22.00 19.94 7.02
C LYS A 164 21.95 18.98 5.84
N ILE A 165 21.97 17.67 6.11
CA ILE A 165 21.94 16.63 5.09
C ILE A 165 20.56 15.99 5.09
N GLY A 166 19.75 16.29 4.07
CA GLY A 166 18.46 15.66 3.82
C GLY A 166 18.61 14.48 2.86
N PHE A 167 17.82 13.44 3.09
CA PHE A 167 17.66 12.33 2.17
C PHE A 167 16.19 11.89 2.10
N CYS A 168 15.82 11.34 0.96
CA CYS A 168 14.51 10.74 0.75
C CYS A 168 14.62 9.41 0.04
N GLY A 169 13.52 8.65 0.07
CA GLY A 169 13.37 7.40 -0.69
C GLY A 169 11.92 6.98 -0.74
N ASN A 170 11.54 6.23 -1.77
CA ASN A 170 10.15 5.80 -2.01
C ASN A 170 10.03 4.29 -1.92
N ILE A 171 9.00 3.79 -1.26
CA ILE A 171 8.58 2.40 -1.34
C ILE A 171 7.76 2.24 -2.62
N ALA A 172 8.33 1.48 -3.56
CA ALA A 172 7.66 1.18 -4.81
C ALA A 172 6.34 0.45 -4.56
N ARG A 173 5.22 1.01 -5.05
CA ARG A 173 3.92 0.32 -5.01
C ARG A 173 3.59 -0.16 -3.59
N ALA A 174 3.72 0.73 -2.61
CA ALA A 174 3.70 0.45 -1.17
C ALA A 174 2.63 -0.58 -0.74
N PHE A 175 1.37 -0.36 -1.09
CA PHE A 175 0.28 -1.25 -0.70
C PHE A 175 0.41 -2.66 -1.29
N LEU A 176 0.92 -2.76 -2.53
CA LEU A 176 1.14 -4.04 -3.21
C LEU A 176 2.23 -4.87 -2.53
N GLN A 177 2.97 -4.31 -1.57
CA GLN A 177 3.93 -5.06 -0.79
C GLN A 177 3.28 -6.02 0.21
N ILE A 178 2.02 -5.79 0.59
CA ILE A 178 1.30 -6.63 1.55
C ILE A 178 0.37 -7.59 0.82
N GLN A 179 0.35 -8.86 1.23
CA GLN A 179 -0.58 -9.87 0.71
C GLN A 179 -1.94 -9.76 1.39
N VAL A 180 -2.98 -10.01 0.61
CA VAL A 180 -4.32 -10.26 1.12
C VAL A 180 -4.42 -11.73 1.47
N SER A 181 -4.99 -12.03 2.63
CA SER A 181 -5.16 -13.41 3.06
C SER A 181 -6.05 -14.20 2.10
N GLU A 182 -5.71 -15.47 1.91
CA GLU A 182 -6.37 -16.36 0.94
C GLU A 182 -7.90 -16.36 1.06
N ILE A 183 -8.43 -16.31 2.28
CA ILE A 183 -9.87 -16.34 2.55
C ILE A 183 -10.62 -15.08 2.08
N ASP A 184 -9.90 -13.97 1.84
CA ASP A 184 -10.50 -12.70 1.43
C ASP A 184 -10.21 -12.35 -0.03
N ARG A 185 -9.33 -13.07 -0.74
CA ARG A 185 -8.93 -12.74 -2.12
C ARG A 185 -10.10 -12.75 -3.09
N ASN A 186 -11.10 -13.61 -2.89
CA ASN A 186 -12.24 -13.71 -3.80
C ASN A 186 -13.13 -12.46 -3.79
N TYR A 187 -13.06 -11.62 -2.76
CA TYR A 187 -13.71 -10.31 -2.77
C TYR A 187 -12.98 -9.27 -3.62
N LEU A 188 -11.78 -9.59 -4.08
CA LEU A 188 -10.98 -8.77 -4.98
C LEU A 188 -10.93 -9.36 -6.40
N SER A 189 -11.97 -10.09 -6.79
CA SER A 189 -12.09 -10.69 -8.11
C SER A 189 -12.42 -9.66 -9.19
N PHE A 190 -12.05 -9.92 -10.43
CA PHE A 190 -12.37 -9.15 -11.63
C PHE A 190 -12.32 -10.05 -12.88
N LEU A 191 -12.87 -9.59 -14.01
CA LEU A 191 -12.92 -10.34 -15.26
C LEU A 191 -11.74 -9.97 -16.18
N TYR A 192 -11.10 -10.93 -16.83
CA TYR A 192 -10.15 -10.63 -17.90
C TYR A 192 -9.96 -11.83 -18.84
N TYR A 193 -9.34 -11.60 -19.99
CA TYR A 193 -8.99 -12.67 -20.93
C TYR A 193 -8.06 -13.71 -20.29
N ASP A 194 -8.36 -14.99 -20.48
CA ASP A 194 -7.53 -16.06 -19.96
C ASP A 194 -6.10 -15.97 -20.51
N ASN A 195 -5.12 -16.10 -19.61
CA ASN A 195 -3.70 -15.92 -19.89
C ASN A 195 -3.34 -14.60 -20.59
N CYS A 196 -4.15 -13.54 -20.39
CA CYS A 196 -3.95 -12.24 -21.04
C CYS A 196 -3.93 -12.35 -22.58
N ASP A 197 -4.73 -13.27 -23.12
CA ASP A 197 -4.84 -13.58 -24.55
C ASP A 197 -6.28 -13.35 -25.02
N ARG A 198 -6.47 -12.32 -25.85
CA ARG A 198 -7.78 -11.86 -26.34
C ARG A 198 -8.46 -12.89 -27.27
N THR A 199 -7.77 -13.91 -27.76
CA THR A 199 -8.41 -15.01 -28.49
C THR A 199 -9.03 -16.07 -27.56
N LYS A 200 -8.74 -16.02 -26.26
CA LYS A 200 -9.26 -16.96 -25.27
C LYS A 200 -10.51 -16.42 -24.58
N SER A 201 -11.22 -17.30 -23.88
CA SER A 201 -12.39 -16.94 -23.11
C SER A 201 -12.05 -15.97 -21.97
N VAL A 202 -13.05 -15.19 -21.58
CA VAL A 202 -12.99 -14.36 -20.37
C VAL A 202 -13.08 -15.29 -19.16
N THR A 203 -12.21 -15.04 -18.18
CA THR A 203 -12.17 -15.78 -16.92
C THR A 203 -12.03 -14.81 -15.74
N MET A 204 -12.08 -15.35 -14.53
CA MET A 204 -11.95 -14.57 -13.31
C MET A 204 -10.52 -14.61 -12.78
N TYR A 205 -10.04 -13.45 -12.39
CA TYR A 205 -8.80 -13.25 -11.64
C TYR A 205 -9.12 -12.56 -10.33
N HIS A 206 -8.25 -12.69 -9.32
CA HIS A 206 -8.31 -11.87 -8.12
C HIS A 206 -6.98 -11.17 -7.85
N LEU A 207 -7.02 -10.07 -7.10
CA LEU A 207 -5.81 -9.48 -6.52
C LEU A 207 -5.34 -10.32 -5.31
N ILE A 208 -4.05 -10.64 -5.29
CA ILE A 208 -3.36 -11.29 -4.17
C ILE A 208 -2.79 -10.25 -3.18
N ARG A 209 -2.74 -8.97 -3.59
CA ARG A 209 -2.10 -7.89 -2.83
C ARG A 209 -3.09 -6.82 -2.43
N HIS A 210 -2.80 -6.15 -1.31
CA HIS A 210 -3.50 -4.92 -0.95
C HIS A 210 -3.26 -3.87 -2.03
N SER A 211 -4.29 -3.11 -2.38
CA SER A 211 -4.24 -2.18 -3.51
C SER A 211 -4.89 -0.86 -3.15
N PHE A 212 -4.54 0.20 -3.88
CA PHE A 212 -5.02 1.56 -3.57
C PHE A 212 -6.54 1.73 -3.67
N VAL A 213 -7.23 0.79 -4.30
CA VAL A 213 -8.68 0.85 -4.52
C VAL A 213 -9.48 0.39 -3.30
N VAL A 214 -8.82 -0.32 -2.37
CA VAL A 214 -9.43 -0.89 -1.18
C VAL A 214 -9.25 0.07 -0.01
N THR A 215 -10.35 0.49 0.61
CA THR A 215 -10.37 1.58 1.61
C THR A 215 -9.48 1.31 2.83
N CYS A 216 -9.27 0.05 3.21
CA CYS A 216 -8.47 -0.34 4.37
C CYS A 216 -6.96 -0.43 4.08
N SER A 217 -6.53 -0.46 2.81
CA SER A 217 -5.14 -0.72 2.45
C SER A 217 -4.13 0.32 2.99
N PRO A 218 -4.44 1.63 3.06
CA PRO A 218 -3.53 2.60 3.69
C PRO A 218 -3.27 2.31 5.16
N PHE A 219 -4.33 2.02 5.94
CA PHE A 219 -4.21 1.61 7.34
C PHE A 219 -3.41 0.32 7.47
N VAL A 220 -3.77 -0.71 6.70
CA VAL A 220 -3.08 -2.01 6.72
C VAL A 220 -1.59 -1.84 6.45
N PHE A 221 -1.20 -1.07 5.43
CA PHE A 221 0.20 -0.84 5.11
C PHE A 221 0.95 -0.13 6.24
N ALA A 222 0.38 0.94 6.78
CA ALA A 222 1.00 1.71 7.86
C ALA A 222 1.12 0.89 9.15
N ALA A 223 0.05 0.19 9.55
CA ALA A 223 0.04 -0.69 10.72
C ALA A 223 1.07 -1.81 10.57
N THR A 224 1.12 -2.47 9.41
CA THR A 224 2.12 -3.52 9.13
C THR A 224 3.54 -3.01 9.25
N THR A 225 3.82 -1.85 8.68
CA THR A 225 5.16 -1.27 8.68
C THR A 225 5.57 -0.89 10.10
N LYS A 226 4.69 -0.30 10.90
CA LYS A 226 4.94 0.00 12.31
C LYS A 226 5.17 -1.27 13.14
N THR A 227 4.35 -2.31 12.94
CA THR A 227 4.53 -3.62 13.57
C THR A 227 5.88 -4.23 13.21
N HIS A 228 6.25 -4.21 11.93
CA HIS A 228 7.55 -4.71 11.48
C HIS A 228 8.73 -3.94 12.08
N ASN A 229 8.61 -2.61 12.18
CA ASN A 229 9.66 -1.77 12.72
C ASN A 229 9.89 -2.04 14.22
N ASN A 230 8.86 -2.41 14.99
CA ASN A 230 8.98 -2.69 16.43
C ASN A 230 10.02 -3.78 16.75
N ASP A 231 10.20 -4.77 15.87
CA ASP A 231 11.23 -5.81 16.01
C ASP A 231 12.67 -5.24 16.06
N TYR A 232 12.87 -4.02 15.57
CA TYR A 232 14.17 -3.35 15.48
C TYR A 232 14.34 -2.21 16.47
N LYS A 233 13.34 -1.96 17.34
CA LYS A 233 13.35 -0.85 18.30
C LYS A 233 14.62 -0.80 19.15
N PHE A 234 15.05 -1.94 19.68
CA PHE A 234 16.25 -2.03 20.51
C PHE A 234 17.55 -2.16 19.72
N LYS A 235 17.48 -2.77 18.52
CA LYS A 235 18.67 -3.03 17.69
C LYS A 235 19.13 -1.79 16.92
N TYR A 236 18.19 -1.00 16.40
CA TYR A 236 18.43 0.19 15.60
C TYR A 236 17.47 1.32 16.00
N PRO A 237 17.59 1.85 17.24
CA PRO A 237 16.62 2.81 17.79
C PRO A 237 16.46 4.06 16.92
N GLU A 238 17.54 4.60 16.37
CA GLU A 238 17.46 5.81 15.55
C GLU A 238 16.73 5.55 14.20
N ALA A 239 16.91 4.37 13.62
CA ALA A 239 16.23 4.00 12.38
C ALA A 239 14.77 3.62 12.62
N TYR A 240 14.48 2.99 13.76
CA TYR A 240 13.12 2.71 14.23
C TYR A 240 12.31 4.01 14.37
N GLU A 241 12.86 5.00 15.07
CA GLU A 241 12.20 6.30 15.28
C GLU A 241 11.96 7.00 13.94
N MET A 242 13.00 7.12 13.12
CA MET A 242 12.91 7.69 11.78
C MET A 242 11.80 7.04 10.93
N LEU A 243 11.80 5.70 10.82
CA LEU A 243 10.83 4.97 9.99
C LEU A 243 9.40 5.16 10.50
N ASN A 244 9.19 5.26 11.81
CA ASN A 244 7.84 5.41 12.37
C ASN A 244 7.31 6.84 12.32
N GLU A 245 8.20 7.82 12.24
CA GLU A 245 7.86 9.23 12.32
C GLU A 245 7.98 10.00 11.01
N SER A 246 8.64 9.42 10.01
CA SER A 246 9.01 10.13 8.78
C SER A 246 8.68 9.37 7.49
N LEU A 247 8.14 8.16 7.61
CA LEU A 247 7.59 7.40 6.48
C LEU A 247 6.11 7.76 6.29
N TYR A 248 5.80 8.46 5.19
CA TYR A 248 4.46 8.93 4.86
C TYR A 248 3.95 8.22 3.59
N VAL A 249 2.95 7.34 3.73
CA VAL A 249 2.30 6.63 2.60
C VAL A 249 3.30 5.93 1.65
N GLY A 250 4.46 5.55 2.18
CA GLY A 250 5.55 4.91 1.43
C GLY A 250 6.71 5.81 1.05
N ASP A 251 6.61 7.13 1.22
CA ASP A 251 7.72 8.06 1.02
C ASP A 251 8.42 8.38 2.34
N LEU A 252 9.73 8.15 2.40
CA LEU A 252 10.59 8.50 3.51
C LEU A 252 11.23 9.85 3.24
N PHE A 253 11.09 10.80 4.16
CA PHE A 253 11.81 12.07 4.13
C PHE A 253 12.47 12.30 5.48
N PHE A 254 13.80 12.31 5.54
CA PHE A 254 14.51 12.56 6.79
C PHE A 254 15.88 13.22 6.57
N GLY A 255 16.63 13.46 7.64
CA GLY A 255 17.97 14.00 7.52
C GLY A 255 18.86 13.71 8.72
N SER A 256 20.10 14.15 8.64
CA SER A 256 21.08 14.10 9.72
C SER A 256 22.12 15.22 9.61
N SER A 257 22.86 15.46 10.70
CA SER A 257 23.88 16.51 10.76
C SER A 257 25.09 16.21 9.88
N THR A 258 25.40 14.92 9.68
CA THR A 258 26.54 14.49 8.87
C THR A 258 26.12 13.53 7.75
N VAL A 259 26.92 13.48 6.68
CA VAL A 259 26.69 12.57 5.54
C VAL A 259 26.84 11.10 5.95
N LYS A 260 27.78 10.81 6.88
CA LYS A 260 28.00 9.46 7.42
C LYS A 260 26.77 8.93 8.16
N GLU A 261 26.11 9.78 8.94
CA GLU A 261 24.86 9.42 9.63
C GLU A 261 23.70 9.22 8.66
N ALA A 262 23.57 10.06 7.63
CA ALA A 262 22.53 9.93 6.62
C ALA A 262 22.64 8.58 5.91
N PHE A 263 23.87 8.19 5.54
CA PHE A 263 24.14 6.88 4.95
C PHE A 263 23.82 5.74 5.92
N LYS A 264 24.24 5.85 7.19
CA LYS A 264 23.94 4.83 8.22
C LYS A 264 22.43 4.64 8.41
N LEU A 265 21.66 5.72 8.50
CA LEU A 265 20.21 5.68 8.69
C LEU A 265 19.47 5.13 7.47
N SER A 266 19.76 5.65 6.28
CA SER A 266 19.17 5.16 5.03
C SER A 266 19.50 3.68 4.78
N SER A 267 20.74 3.26 4.98
CA SER A 267 21.15 1.84 4.88
C SER A 267 20.37 0.95 5.84
N ARG A 268 20.16 1.41 7.08
CA ARG A 268 19.38 0.68 8.08
C ARG A 268 17.90 0.61 7.71
N ALA A 269 17.33 1.69 7.18
CA ALA A 269 15.95 1.68 6.67
C ALA A 269 15.75 0.65 5.56
N VAL A 270 16.66 0.63 4.57
CA VAL A 270 16.64 -0.39 3.51
C VAL A 270 16.75 -1.79 4.09
N LEU A 271 17.69 -2.01 5.01
CA LEU A 271 17.90 -3.31 5.63
C LEU A 271 16.66 -3.81 6.38
N ILE A 272 16.04 -2.94 7.19
CA ILE A 272 14.83 -3.25 7.95
C ILE A 272 13.71 -3.62 6.98
N LEU A 273 13.35 -2.72 6.07
CA LEU A 273 12.21 -2.94 5.16
C LEU A 273 12.41 -4.13 4.22
N LYS A 274 13.65 -4.41 3.78
CA LYS A 274 13.96 -5.59 2.96
C LYS A 274 13.65 -6.90 3.69
N LYS A 275 13.71 -6.94 5.03
CA LYS A 275 13.32 -8.13 5.83
C LYS A 275 11.80 -8.36 5.87
N ALA A 276 11.01 -7.41 5.38
CA ALA A 276 9.58 -7.53 5.10
C ALA A 276 9.28 -7.69 3.60
N VAL A 277 10.31 -7.84 2.75
CA VAL A 277 10.20 -7.81 1.28
C VAL A 277 9.59 -6.49 0.79
N ILE A 278 9.83 -5.40 1.54
CA ILE A 278 9.44 -4.04 1.18
C ILE A 278 10.68 -3.36 0.61
N ASN A 279 10.66 -3.11 -0.70
CA ASN A 279 11.80 -2.52 -1.40
C ASN A 279 11.65 -0.99 -1.48
N MET A 280 12.64 -0.29 -0.94
CA MET A 280 12.84 1.14 -1.17
C MET A 280 13.59 1.37 -2.48
N ARG A 281 13.28 2.46 -3.16
CA ARG A 281 13.87 2.89 -4.44
C ARG A 281 13.94 4.41 -4.50
N LYS A 282 14.54 4.94 -5.58
CA LYS A 282 14.60 6.38 -5.86
C LYS A 282 15.11 7.19 -4.66
N PHE A 283 16.19 6.69 -4.05
CA PHE A 283 16.84 7.45 -3.01
C PHE A 283 17.42 8.73 -3.61
N ASP A 284 17.38 9.82 -2.86
CA ASP A 284 17.99 11.09 -3.26
C ASP A 284 18.49 11.84 -2.02
N THR A 285 19.44 12.76 -2.21
CA THR A 285 20.04 13.54 -1.14
C THR A 285 20.58 14.88 -1.63
N ASN A 286 20.58 15.88 -0.75
CA ASN A 286 21.19 17.18 -1.01
C ASN A 286 22.72 17.20 -0.81
N SER A 287 23.34 16.07 -0.48
CA SER A 287 24.79 15.94 -0.35
C SER A 287 25.45 15.75 -1.73
N GLU A 288 26.56 16.46 -1.98
CA GLU A 288 27.37 16.30 -3.19
C GLU A 288 27.99 14.91 -3.32
N VAL A 289 28.15 14.20 -2.21
CA VAL A 289 28.57 12.80 -2.19
C VAL A 289 27.37 11.91 -2.55
N LYS A 290 26.86 12.03 -3.78
CA LYS A 290 25.71 11.26 -4.29
C LYS A 290 25.93 9.74 -4.33
N LYS A 291 27.19 9.28 -4.24
CA LYS A 291 27.59 7.86 -4.31
C LYS A 291 27.00 6.94 -3.23
N PHE A 292 26.32 7.50 -2.22
CA PHE A 292 25.64 6.72 -1.17
C PHE A 292 24.34 6.05 -1.65
N VAL A 293 23.76 6.54 -2.74
CA VAL A 293 22.41 6.23 -3.21
C VAL A 293 22.39 5.12 -4.28
N GLU A 294 23.46 4.99 -5.07
CA GLU A 294 23.54 4.05 -6.22
C GLU A 294 23.81 2.58 -5.81
N LYS A 295 24.03 2.30 -4.52
CA LYS A 295 24.34 0.95 -4.02
C LYS A 295 23.12 0.13 -3.57
N PHE A 296 21.90 0.64 -3.72
CA PHE A 296 20.67 0.01 -3.25
C PHE A 296 19.73 -0.40 -4.39
#